data_AF-A0A0G4GPS1-F1
#
_entry.id   AF-A0A0G4GPS1-F1
#
_cell.length_a   1.000
_cell.length_b   1.000
_cell.length_c   1.000
_cell.angle_alpha   90.00
_cell.angle_beta   90.00
_cell.angle_gamma   90.00
#
_symmetry.space_group_name_H-M   'P 1'
#
loop_
_entity.id
_entity.type
_entity.pdbx_description
1 polymer ?
#
loop_
_entity_poly.entity_id
_entity_poly.type
_entity_poly.pdbx_seq_one_letter_code
_entity_poly.pdbx_strand_id
1 'polypeptide(L)'
;MEPFTRHEALCRLDRQLLGPMERLEAERAEIASTYDVGKLLTDHGASDPSAASGDDLLKLNVGGSHSSVRRKHLTSVEGTLLAVLFGGRWDGRLIRDAENRVFIDVCPRAFEAMLEGLLEGGKDALDRLMDEAKTRNYQGAHDFWTAVLLSPIDKPSTDASSAAQGHSEEPTVTSHGLPAELRGVVAEVESFVKTFAAKKKELDGERAAKRGAYDQTMMEITAVVPFLAPLRGGDAIRSVDVCGHLVSTVQSTLGEMGDIGLHNRFDMWPAPIEDVPVDHVRRLVDHYRRKCLAASLPDTHLLGGVRVPLLTERAARQESFNKTAQMYGVDTEKNGGFVVSPLRRQEVSSPTTAAGQGGGGDVFTRSPSGMIYQVVRPGSGPKPTRGQTIKYDAIEWRDAFDGQNKRGEVRAREFLVSQFAEWWVQEVFTDMRVGEVRRVIVAAGLSVRGEVTLFGEYTLVAIL
;
A
#
# COMPACT_ATOMS: atom_id res chain seq x y z
N MET A 1 25.70 21.74 59.98
CA MET A 1 25.19 20.40 59.68
C MET A 1 23.69 20.48 59.77
N GLU A 2 22.98 20.35 58.64
CA GLU A 2 21.52 20.19 58.69
C GLU A 2 21.20 18.94 59.52
N PRO A 3 20.17 18.99 60.38
CA PRO A 3 19.78 17.83 61.18
C PRO A 3 19.30 16.72 60.24
N PHE A 4 20.04 15.62 60.17
CA PHE A 4 19.65 14.42 59.44
C PHE A 4 18.46 13.77 60.15
N THR A 5 17.25 14.21 59.81
CA THR A 5 16.01 13.68 60.37
C THR A 5 15.51 12.49 59.55
N ARG A 6 14.85 11.53 60.22
CA ARG A 6 14.19 10.40 59.56
C ARG A 6 13.25 10.84 58.43
N HIS A 7 12.52 11.92 58.66
CA HIS A 7 11.55 12.45 57.70
C HIS A 7 12.23 12.91 56.40
N GLU A 8 13.34 13.65 56.51
CA GLU A 8 14.06 14.16 55.36
C GLU A 8 14.71 13.05 54.53
N ALA A 9 15.27 12.03 55.19
CA ALA A 9 15.84 10.86 54.51
C ALA A 9 14.78 10.08 53.72
N LEU A 10 13.59 9.86 54.30
CA LEU A 10 12.48 9.19 53.63
C LEU A 10 11.97 9.99 52.43
N CYS A 11 11.75 11.30 52.58
CA CYS A 11 11.29 12.15 51.48
C CYS A 11 12.28 12.22 50.31
N ARG A 12 13.60 12.20 50.60
CA ARG A 12 14.62 12.17 49.55
C ARG A 12 14.60 10.84 48.79
N LEU A 13 14.49 9.72 49.48
CA LEU A 13 14.43 8.39 48.84
C LEU A 13 13.15 8.21 48.02
N ASP A 14 12.01 8.55 48.61
CA ASP A 14 10.70 8.46 47.97
C ASP A 14 10.65 9.24 46.65
N ARG A 15 11.18 10.48 46.63
CA ARG A 15 11.27 11.28 45.41
C ARG A 15 12.11 10.63 44.30
N GLN A 16 13.11 9.83 44.65
CA GLN A 16 13.95 9.12 43.67
C GLN A 16 13.27 7.86 43.13
N LEU A 17 12.38 7.24 43.90
CA LEU A 17 11.69 6.00 43.53
C LEU A 17 10.37 6.24 42.78
N LEU A 18 9.63 7.29 43.15
CA LEU A 18 8.34 7.64 42.55
C LEU A 18 8.45 7.89 41.04
N GLY A 19 9.40 8.73 40.61
CA GLY A 19 9.52 9.10 39.20
C GLY A 19 9.77 7.91 38.24
N PRO A 20 10.68 6.96 38.56
CA PRO A 20 10.80 5.72 37.81
C PRO A 20 9.52 4.86 37.79
N MET A 21 8.82 4.73 38.92
CA MET A 21 7.59 3.93 39.00
C MET A 21 6.47 4.52 38.16
N GLU A 22 6.23 5.83 38.28
CA GLU A 22 5.26 6.57 37.48
C GLU A 22 5.56 6.47 35.98
N ARG A 23 6.84 6.50 35.59
CA ARG A 23 7.26 6.31 34.20
C ARG A 23 6.92 4.91 33.67
N LEU A 24 7.13 3.84 34.45
CA LEU A 24 6.74 2.49 34.03
C LEU A 24 5.22 2.37 33.83
N GLU A 25 4.43 2.98 34.71
CA GLU A 25 2.97 2.99 34.57
C GLU A 25 2.51 3.80 33.35
N ALA A 26 3.13 4.95 33.12
CA ALA A 26 2.87 5.79 31.94
C ALA A 26 3.25 5.06 30.63
N GLU A 27 4.42 4.41 30.58
CA GLU A 27 4.86 3.60 29.43
C GLU A 27 3.87 2.46 29.14
N ARG A 28 3.34 1.80 30.18
CA ARG A 28 2.31 0.76 30.01
C ARG A 28 1.02 1.28 29.42
N ALA A 29 0.55 2.44 29.91
CA ALA A 29 -0.63 3.09 29.36
C ALA A 29 -0.41 3.54 27.90
N GLU A 30 0.78 4.07 27.60
CA GLU A 30 1.17 4.46 26.23
C GLU A 30 1.19 3.26 25.29
N ILE A 31 1.77 2.12 25.69
CA ILE A 31 1.78 0.88 24.91
C ILE A 31 0.35 0.41 24.61
N ALA A 32 -0.53 0.42 25.60
CA ALA A 32 -1.93 0.03 25.42
C ALA A 32 -2.69 0.96 24.46
N SER A 33 -2.44 2.28 24.53
CA SER A 33 -3.09 3.25 23.65
C SER A 33 -2.51 3.29 22.23
N THR A 34 -1.20 3.05 22.07
CA THR A 34 -0.52 3.17 20.77
C THR A 34 -0.76 1.95 19.89
N TYR A 35 -0.73 0.76 20.48
CA TYR A 35 -0.88 -0.51 19.77
C TYR A 35 -2.27 -1.11 19.99
N ASP A 36 -3.30 -0.27 19.87
CA ASP A 36 -4.70 -0.69 19.96
C ASP A 36 -5.17 -1.26 18.61
N VAL A 37 -5.10 -2.58 18.50
CA VAL A 37 -5.56 -3.34 17.33
C VAL A 37 -7.07 -3.17 17.10
N GLY A 38 -7.87 -3.07 18.17
CA GLY A 38 -9.32 -2.92 18.06
C GLY A 38 -9.70 -1.57 17.46
N LYS A 39 -9.02 -0.51 17.92
CA LYS A 39 -9.15 0.82 17.35
C LYS A 39 -8.67 0.85 15.89
N LEU A 40 -7.51 0.27 15.59
CA LEU A 40 -6.99 0.18 14.22
C LEU A 40 -8.02 -0.46 13.27
N LEU A 41 -8.57 -1.61 13.66
CA LEU A 41 -9.61 -2.29 12.87
C LEU A 41 -10.85 -1.42 12.66
N THR A 42 -11.32 -0.77 13.73
CA THR A 42 -12.50 0.11 13.68
C THR A 42 -12.27 1.33 12.80
N ASP A 43 -11.09 1.96 12.89
CA ASP A 43 -10.69 3.12 12.07
C ASP A 43 -10.68 2.77 10.57
N HIS A 44 -10.44 1.49 10.23
CA HIS A 44 -10.50 0.97 8.87
C HIS A 44 -11.87 0.36 8.49
N GLY A 45 -12.88 0.43 9.37
CA GLY A 45 -14.25 -0.02 9.10
C GLY A 45 -14.47 -1.53 9.20
N ALA A 46 -13.59 -2.25 9.88
CA ALA A 46 -13.80 -3.65 10.22
C ALA A 46 -15.00 -3.79 11.17
N SER A 47 -15.75 -4.88 11.02
CA SER A 47 -16.85 -5.27 11.90
C SER A 47 -16.51 -6.55 12.67
N ASP A 48 -17.28 -6.83 13.72
CA ASP A 48 -17.19 -8.10 14.43
C ASP A 48 -17.54 -9.27 13.48
N PRO A 49 -16.62 -10.22 13.23
CA PRO A 49 -16.88 -11.36 12.35
C PRO A 49 -17.84 -12.39 12.95
N SER A 50 -18.25 -12.27 14.22
CA SER A 50 -19.12 -13.24 14.91
C SER A 50 -20.48 -13.47 14.23
N ALA A 51 -20.94 -12.49 13.43
CA ALA A 51 -22.17 -12.59 12.66
C ALA A 51 -22.03 -13.41 11.37
N ALA A 52 -20.80 -13.64 10.89
CA ALA A 52 -20.54 -14.38 9.66
C ALA A 52 -20.46 -15.89 9.93
N SER A 53 -21.11 -16.68 9.08
CA SER A 53 -21.08 -18.13 9.13
C SER A 53 -20.39 -18.71 7.90
N GLY A 54 -19.66 -19.82 8.08
CA GLY A 54 -19.08 -20.58 6.96
C GLY A 54 -20.15 -21.09 5.98
N ASP A 55 -21.39 -21.27 6.43
CA ASP A 55 -22.49 -21.72 5.57
C ASP A 55 -23.22 -20.59 4.83
N ASP A 56 -22.85 -19.32 5.07
CA ASP A 56 -23.39 -18.16 4.35
C ASP A 56 -23.22 -18.35 2.85
N LEU A 57 -24.31 -18.19 2.10
CA LEU A 57 -24.27 -18.20 0.65
C LEU A 57 -23.94 -16.80 0.13
N LEU A 58 -22.72 -16.63 -0.34
CA LEU A 58 -22.25 -15.38 -0.92
C LEU A 58 -22.61 -15.32 -2.39
N LYS A 59 -23.39 -14.31 -2.78
CA LYS A 59 -23.64 -13.97 -4.18
C LYS A 59 -22.57 -13.01 -4.64
N LEU A 60 -21.82 -13.37 -5.67
CA LEU A 60 -20.67 -12.62 -6.16
C LEU A 60 -20.93 -12.05 -7.55
N ASN A 61 -20.41 -10.86 -7.80
CA ASN A 61 -20.20 -10.27 -9.11
C ASN A 61 -18.70 -10.04 -9.28
N VAL A 62 -18.04 -10.96 -9.98
CA VAL A 62 -16.60 -10.91 -10.23
C VAL A 62 -16.40 -10.32 -11.61
N GLY A 63 -16.07 -9.03 -11.67
CA GLY A 63 -15.79 -8.33 -12.92
C GLY A 63 -16.90 -8.38 -13.98
N GLY A 64 -18.15 -8.61 -13.59
CA GLY A 64 -19.33 -8.79 -14.47
C GLY A 64 -19.82 -10.23 -14.60
N SER A 65 -19.06 -11.23 -14.14
CA SER A 65 -19.52 -12.63 -14.06
C SER A 65 -20.16 -12.90 -12.70
N HIS A 66 -21.29 -13.58 -12.69
CA HIS A 66 -22.03 -13.87 -11.48
C HIS A 66 -21.82 -15.31 -11.02
N SER A 67 -21.60 -15.50 -9.72
CA SER A 67 -21.51 -16.82 -9.11
C SER A 67 -22.11 -16.82 -7.70
N SER A 68 -22.31 -18.00 -7.14
CA SER A 68 -22.76 -18.17 -5.77
C SER A 68 -21.94 -19.28 -5.11
N VAL A 69 -21.35 -18.97 -3.97
CA VAL A 69 -20.41 -19.85 -3.27
C VAL A 69 -20.61 -19.72 -1.77
N ARG A 70 -20.46 -20.82 -1.03
CA ARG A 70 -20.48 -20.75 0.44
C ARG A 70 -19.19 -20.16 0.97
N ARG A 71 -19.29 -19.30 1.98
CA ARG A 71 -18.15 -18.62 2.61
C ARG A 71 -17.02 -19.59 2.97
N LYS A 72 -17.35 -20.76 3.54
CA LYS A 72 -16.38 -21.78 3.95
C LYS A 72 -15.44 -22.24 2.84
N HIS A 73 -15.84 -22.16 1.57
CA HIS A 73 -14.95 -22.51 0.46
C HIS A 73 -13.92 -21.41 0.22
N LEU A 74 -14.34 -20.14 0.23
CA LEU A 74 -13.44 -18.99 0.06
C LEU A 74 -12.51 -18.79 1.27
N THR A 75 -12.93 -19.23 2.45
CA THR A 75 -12.15 -19.14 3.69
C THR A 75 -11.48 -20.46 4.10
N SER A 76 -11.46 -21.46 3.21
CA SER A 76 -10.92 -22.79 3.54
C SER A 76 -9.40 -22.82 3.71
N VAL A 77 -8.68 -21.88 3.08
CA VAL A 77 -7.22 -21.75 3.19
C VAL A 77 -6.88 -20.52 4.01
N GLU A 78 -6.73 -20.73 5.32
CA GLU A 78 -6.41 -19.68 6.28
C GLU A 78 -5.10 -18.95 5.94
N GLY A 79 -5.05 -17.65 6.25
CA GLY A 79 -3.88 -16.80 6.02
C GLY A 79 -3.75 -16.23 4.61
N THR A 80 -4.59 -16.68 3.66
CA THR A 80 -4.67 -16.09 2.31
C THR A 80 -5.48 -14.80 2.32
N LEU A 81 -5.20 -13.90 1.36
CA LEU A 81 -6.01 -12.70 1.18
C LEU A 81 -7.48 -13.02 0.90
N LEU A 82 -7.75 -14.08 0.11
CA LEU A 82 -9.10 -14.55 -0.15
C LEU A 82 -9.85 -14.90 1.15
N ALA A 83 -9.19 -15.64 2.05
CA ALA A 83 -9.80 -16.01 3.33
C ALA A 83 -10.01 -14.81 4.25
N VAL A 84 -9.08 -13.85 4.29
CA VAL A 84 -9.24 -12.63 5.09
C VAL A 84 -10.37 -11.75 4.55
N LEU A 85 -10.44 -11.56 3.23
CA LEU A 85 -11.44 -10.73 2.57
C LEU A 85 -12.86 -11.23 2.84
N PHE A 86 -13.06 -12.56 2.79
CA PHE A 86 -14.35 -13.21 3.01
C PHE A 86 -14.55 -13.76 4.42
N GLY A 87 -13.67 -13.44 5.38
CA GLY A 87 -13.75 -13.89 6.77
C GLY A 87 -14.86 -13.23 7.60
N GLY A 88 -15.72 -12.40 7.01
CA GLY A 88 -16.83 -11.73 7.68
C GLY A 88 -16.49 -10.34 8.23
N ARG A 89 -15.23 -10.14 8.65
CA ARG A 89 -14.75 -8.87 9.22
C ARG A 89 -14.98 -7.67 8.31
N TRP A 90 -14.93 -7.86 7.00
CA TRP A 90 -15.01 -6.80 6.00
C TRP A 90 -16.35 -6.75 5.26
N ASP A 91 -17.35 -7.54 5.66
CA ASP A 91 -18.61 -7.69 4.91
C ASP A 91 -19.39 -6.38 4.69
N GLY A 92 -19.30 -5.45 5.67
CA GLY A 92 -19.89 -4.10 5.58
C GLY A 92 -19.10 -3.12 4.72
N ARG A 93 -17.87 -3.49 4.34
CA ARG A 93 -16.94 -2.70 3.53
C ARG A 93 -16.80 -3.22 2.09
N LEU A 94 -17.24 -4.43 1.80
CA LEU A 94 -17.23 -4.97 0.44
C LEU A 94 -18.18 -4.17 -0.45
N ILE A 95 -17.70 -3.81 -1.64
CA ILE A 95 -18.49 -3.11 -2.65
C ILE A 95 -19.63 -4.04 -3.09
N ARG A 96 -20.82 -3.48 -3.34
CA ARG A 96 -21.99 -4.25 -3.79
C ARG A 96 -22.61 -3.64 -5.02
N ASP A 97 -23.12 -4.51 -5.90
CA ASP A 97 -23.89 -4.08 -7.07
C ASP A 97 -25.37 -3.81 -6.73
N ALA A 98 -26.14 -3.41 -7.73
CA ALA A 98 -27.55 -3.05 -7.59
C ALA A 98 -28.42 -4.20 -7.07
N GLU A 99 -28.00 -5.45 -7.31
CA GLU A 99 -28.65 -6.67 -6.83
C GLU A 99 -28.10 -7.16 -5.48
N ASN A 100 -27.33 -6.33 -4.79
CA ASN A 100 -26.74 -6.59 -3.47
C ASN A 100 -25.73 -7.76 -3.48
N ARG A 101 -25.12 -8.07 -4.63
CA ARG A 101 -24.05 -9.06 -4.76
C ARG A 101 -22.72 -8.40 -4.40
N VAL A 102 -21.84 -9.14 -3.74
CA VAL A 102 -20.49 -8.67 -3.44
C VAL A 102 -19.72 -8.53 -4.75
N PHE A 103 -19.26 -7.31 -5.05
CA PHE A 103 -18.47 -7.00 -6.23
C PHE A 103 -16.99 -7.17 -5.95
N ILE A 104 -16.29 -7.88 -6.83
CA ILE A 104 -14.86 -8.12 -6.76
C ILE A 104 -14.24 -7.72 -8.10
N ASP A 105 -13.38 -6.69 -8.11
CA ASP A 105 -12.76 -6.18 -9.33
C ASP A 105 -11.55 -7.02 -9.78
N VAL A 106 -11.81 -8.28 -10.09
CA VAL A 106 -10.82 -9.29 -10.47
C VAL A 106 -11.17 -9.86 -11.85
N CYS A 107 -10.17 -10.44 -12.54
CA CYS A 107 -10.44 -11.23 -13.75
C CYS A 107 -11.38 -12.40 -13.44
N PRO A 108 -12.57 -12.48 -14.07
CA PRO A 108 -13.55 -13.53 -13.79
C PRO A 108 -12.97 -14.93 -13.99
N ARG A 109 -12.24 -15.14 -15.08
CA ARG A 109 -11.63 -16.44 -15.44
C ARG A 109 -10.57 -16.89 -14.44
N ALA A 110 -9.79 -15.95 -13.89
CA ALA A 110 -8.80 -16.27 -12.87
C ALA A 110 -9.49 -16.69 -11.57
N PHE A 111 -10.52 -15.95 -11.15
CA PHE A 111 -11.31 -16.27 -9.97
C PHE A 111 -12.03 -17.61 -10.09
N GLU A 112 -12.64 -17.90 -11.24
CA GLU A 112 -13.28 -19.18 -11.53
C GLU A 112 -12.30 -20.34 -11.41
N ALA A 113 -11.09 -20.22 -11.99
CA ALA A 113 -10.05 -21.26 -11.89
C ALA A 113 -9.60 -21.50 -10.44
N MET A 114 -9.45 -20.45 -9.64
CA MET A 114 -9.13 -20.59 -8.21
C MET A 114 -10.27 -21.24 -7.42
N LEU A 115 -11.51 -20.85 -7.70
CA LEU A 115 -12.69 -21.42 -7.05
C LEU A 115 -12.86 -22.90 -7.39
N GLU A 116 -12.66 -23.28 -8.66
CA GLU A 116 -12.67 -24.67 -9.09
C GLU A 116 -11.59 -25.48 -8.36
N GLY A 117 -10.35 -24.97 -8.29
CA GLY A 117 -9.28 -25.59 -7.53
C GLY A 117 -9.63 -25.79 -6.04
N LEU A 118 -10.24 -24.78 -5.41
CA LEU A 118 -10.74 -24.86 -4.03
C LEU A 118 -11.80 -25.94 -3.83
N LEU A 119 -12.71 -26.10 -4.79
CA LEU A 119 -13.81 -27.06 -4.71
C LEU A 119 -13.36 -28.50 -5.02
N GLU A 120 -12.41 -28.67 -5.92
CA GLU A 120 -11.93 -30.00 -6.35
C GLU A 120 -10.88 -30.59 -5.39
N GLY A 121 -9.90 -29.79 -4.98
CA GLY A 121 -8.72 -30.28 -4.27
C GLY A 121 -8.31 -29.44 -3.06
N GLY A 122 -9.10 -28.44 -2.68
CA GLY A 122 -8.86 -27.60 -1.51
C GLY A 122 -7.46 -26.98 -1.52
N LYS A 123 -6.78 -27.05 -0.36
CA LYS A 123 -5.45 -26.46 -0.17
C LYS A 123 -4.41 -27.04 -1.14
N ASP A 124 -4.38 -28.35 -1.35
CA ASP A 124 -3.37 -29.01 -2.18
C ASP A 124 -3.46 -28.60 -3.67
N ALA A 125 -4.67 -28.29 -4.15
CA ALA A 125 -4.84 -27.73 -5.50
C ALA A 125 -4.31 -26.29 -5.59
N LEU A 126 -4.54 -25.47 -4.56
CA LEU A 126 -4.04 -24.10 -4.53
C LEU A 126 -2.52 -24.03 -4.38
N ASP A 127 -1.94 -24.90 -3.54
CA ASP A 127 -0.48 -24.99 -3.38
C ASP A 127 0.18 -25.33 -4.72
N ARG A 128 -0.41 -26.27 -5.50
CA ARG A 128 0.03 -26.58 -6.87
C ARG A 128 -0.10 -25.38 -7.82
N LEU A 129 -1.23 -24.66 -7.79
CA LEU A 129 -1.41 -23.45 -8.61
C LEU A 129 -0.36 -22.38 -8.28
N MET A 130 -0.05 -22.18 -7.00
CA MET A 130 0.99 -21.25 -6.56
C MET A 130 2.39 -21.69 -6.98
N ASP A 131 2.72 -22.97 -6.86
CA ASP A 131 4.02 -23.50 -7.29
C ASP A 131 4.18 -23.41 -8.80
N GLU A 132 3.13 -23.71 -9.56
CA GLU A 132 3.09 -23.48 -11.00
C GLU A 132 3.28 -21.99 -11.36
N ALA A 133 2.62 -21.08 -10.67
CA ALA A 133 2.79 -19.65 -10.88
C ALA A 133 4.24 -19.20 -10.61
N LYS A 134 4.87 -19.71 -9.55
CA LYS A 134 6.31 -19.48 -9.26
C LYS A 134 7.20 -20.00 -10.38
N THR A 135 6.94 -21.21 -10.91
CA THR A 135 7.75 -21.77 -12.00
C THR A 135 7.71 -20.92 -13.27
N ARG A 136 6.59 -20.23 -13.51
CA ARG A 136 6.40 -19.29 -14.62
C ARG A 136 6.82 -17.85 -14.28
N ASN A 137 7.43 -17.63 -13.11
CA ASN A 137 7.77 -16.30 -12.60
C ASN A 137 6.58 -15.32 -12.64
N TYR A 138 5.38 -15.83 -12.33
CA TYR A 138 4.11 -15.12 -12.32
C TYR A 138 3.68 -14.50 -13.66
N GLN A 139 4.15 -15.06 -14.79
CA GLN A 139 3.84 -14.56 -16.14
C GLN A 139 2.70 -15.32 -16.84
N GLY A 140 2.11 -16.33 -16.19
CA GLY A 140 0.93 -17.01 -16.69
C GLY A 140 -0.33 -16.13 -16.65
N ALA A 141 -1.32 -16.51 -17.45
CA ALA A 141 -2.54 -15.72 -17.66
C ALA A 141 -3.28 -15.38 -16.35
N HIS A 142 -3.22 -16.27 -15.34
CA HIS A 142 -3.91 -16.10 -14.06
C HIS A 142 -2.96 -15.86 -12.87
N ASP A 143 -1.65 -16.01 -13.09
CA ASP A 143 -0.66 -16.08 -12.01
C ASP A 143 -0.62 -14.82 -11.14
N PHE A 144 -0.84 -13.64 -11.72
CA PHE A 144 -0.96 -12.39 -10.95
C PHE A 144 -2.06 -12.50 -9.89
N TRP A 145 -3.24 -12.97 -10.28
CA TRP A 145 -4.39 -13.07 -9.38
C TRP A 145 -4.23 -14.21 -8.38
N THR A 146 -3.65 -15.33 -8.82
CA THR A 146 -3.26 -16.44 -7.93
C THR A 146 -2.33 -15.92 -6.84
N ALA A 147 -1.29 -15.18 -7.20
CA ALA A 147 -0.36 -14.63 -6.23
C ALA A 147 -1.02 -13.59 -5.32
N VAL A 148 -1.80 -12.65 -5.84
CA VAL A 148 -2.46 -11.62 -5.02
C VAL A 148 -3.45 -12.23 -4.03
N LEU A 149 -4.30 -13.17 -4.47
CA LEU A 149 -5.40 -13.66 -3.65
C LEU A 149 -5.01 -14.85 -2.76
N LEU A 150 -4.01 -15.64 -3.15
CA LEU A 150 -3.65 -16.88 -2.46
C LEU A 150 -2.29 -16.84 -1.77
N SER A 151 -1.47 -15.81 -1.97
CA SER A 151 -0.25 -15.68 -1.16
C SER A 151 -0.61 -15.51 0.32
N PRO A 152 0.13 -16.18 1.23
CA PRO A 152 0.02 -15.89 2.64
C PRO A 152 0.31 -14.41 2.91
N ILE A 153 -0.49 -13.75 3.73
CA ILE A 153 -0.24 -12.38 4.20
C ILE A 153 0.83 -12.40 5.31
N ASP A 154 1.86 -13.25 5.17
CA ASP A 154 2.54 -13.94 6.27
C ASP A 154 2.70 -13.12 7.55
N LYS A 155 2.29 -13.79 8.63
CA LYS A 155 2.62 -13.48 10.02
C LYS A 155 4.12 -13.20 10.14
N PRO A 156 4.54 -12.25 11.01
CA PRO A 156 5.95 -12.00 11.25
C PRO A 156 6.65 -13.32 11.51
N SER A 157 7.81 -13.48 10.86
CA SER A 157 8.66 -14.65 11.03
C SER A 157 8.70 -15.03 12.51
N THR A 158 8.42 -16.29 12.79
CA THR A 158 8.55 -16.85 14.14
C THR A 158 10.04 -17.07 14.45
N ASP A 159 10.89 -16.11 14.09
CA ASP A 159 12.34 -16.11 14.28
C ASP A 159 12.79 -14.99 15.23
N ALA A 160 11.87 -14.17 15.74
CA ALA A 160 12.16 -13.23 16.83
C ALA A 160 12.25 -13.90 18.22
N SER A 161 12.23 -15.23 18.30
CA SER A 161 12.61 -15.99 19.50
C SER A 161 14.03 -16.56 19.38
N SER A 162 15.01 -15.74 18.97
CA SER A 162 16.40 -16.18 19.02
C SER A 162 17.45 -15.04 19.04
N ALA A 163 17.24 -13.98 19.84
CA ALA A 163 18.34 -13.04 20.13
C ALA A 163 18.13 -12.22 21.41
N ALA A 164 18.19 -12.85 22.58
CA ALA A 164 18.62 -12.19 23.83
C ALA A 164 18.92 -13.22 24.94
N GLN A 165 19.82 -14.18 24.69
CA GLN A 165 20.66 -14.69 25.78
C GLN A 165 21.86 -13.73 25.93
N GLY A 166 21.57 -12.47 26.26
CA GLY A 166 22.56 -11.65 26.95
C GLY A 166 22.62 -12.19 28.37
N HIS A 167 23.81 -12.58 28.83
CA HIS A 167 24.05 -12.78 30.25
C HIS A 167 23.54 -11.56 31.00
N SER A 168 22.40 -11.70 31.67
CA SER A 168 21.84 -10.67 32.53
C SER A 168 22.73 -10.67 33.76
N GLU A 169 23.78 -9.85 33.77
CA GLU A 169 24.40 -9.47 35.02
C GLU A 169 23.30 -8.85 35.88
N GLU A 170 23.03 -9.53 36.99
CA GLU A 170 22.04 -9.08 37.95
C GLU A 170 22.51 -7.72 38.48
N PRO A 171 21.68 -6.66 38.42
CA PRO A 171 22.09 -5.36 38.91
C PRO A 171 22.38 -5.47 40.41
N THR A 172 23.67 -5.44 40.74
CA THR A 172 24.16 -5.66 42.11
C THR A 172 24.56 -4.31 42.70
N VAL A 173 23.98 -3.95 43.84
CA VAL A 173 24.38 -2.76 44.59
C VAL A 173 25.57 -3.16 45.47
N THR A 174 26.75 -2.61 45.21
CA THR A 174 27.97 -2.97 45.96
C THR A 174 27.88 -2.47 47.41
N SER A 175 27.92 -3.40 48.36
CA SER A 175 27.88 -3.13 49.81
C SER A 175 29.26 -2.90 50.45
N HIS A 176 30.32 -2.88 49.63
CA HIS A 176 31.70 -2.83 50.11
C HIS A 176 32.01 -1.49 50.82
N GLY A 177 32.35 -1.57 52.10
CA GLY A 177 32.75 -0.40 52.92
C GLY A 177 31.61 0.28 53.68
N LEU A 178 30.38 -0.26 53.65
CA LEU A 178 29.25 0.31 54.39
C LEU A 178 29.19 -0.18 55.86
N PRO A 179 28.80 0.69 56.80
CA PRO A 179 28.52 0.31 58.19
C PRO A 179 27.48 -0.82 58.28
N ALA A 180 27.63 -1.72 59.26
CA ALA A 180 26.75 -2.88 59.43
C ALA A 180 25.27 -2.49 59.61
N GLU A 181 25.04 -1.30 60.18
CA GLU A 181 23.75 -0.70 60.47
C GLU A 181 22.94 -0.37 59.20
N LEU A 182 23.59 -0.19 58.03
CA LEU A 182 22.94 0.16 56.77
C LEU A 182 22.64 -1.05 55.86
N ARG A 183 23.09 -2.24 56.25
CA ARG A 183 22.98 -3.45 55.42
C ARG A 183 21.53 -3.78 55.03
N GLY A 184 20.58 -3.60 55.95
CA GLY A 184 19.16 -3.84 55.67
C GLY A 184 18.58 -2.88 54.63
N VAL A 185 18.96 -1.60 54.65
CA VAL A 185 18.50 -0.60 53.68
C VAL A 185 19.06 -0.89 52.29
N VAL A 186 20.34 -1.29 52.21
CA VAL A 186 20.97 -1.66 50.93
C VAL A 186 20.28 -2.88 50.32
N ALA A 187 19.93 -3.89 51.13
CA ALA A 187 19.21 -5.07 50.66
C ALA A 187 17.82 -4.73 50.09
N GLU A 188 17.07 -3.80 50.72
CA GLU A 188 15.78 -3.35 50.20
C GLU A 188 15.92 -2.56 48.89
N VAL A 189 16.93 -1.70 48.77
CA VAL A 189 17.21 -0.97 47.52
C VAL A 189 17.59 -1.94 46.41
N GLU A 190 18.43 -2.95 46.71
CA GLU A 190 18.79 -4.00 45.76
C GLU A 190 17.54 -4.78 45.29
N SER A 191 16.66 -5.15 46.22
CA SER A 191 15.38 -5.80 45.93
C SER A 191 14.49 -4.95 45.02
N PHE A 192 14.39 -3.64 45.30
CA PHE A 192 13.66 -2.69 44.45
C PHE A 192 14.24 -2.63 43.04
N VAL A 193 15.57 -2.50 42.91
CA VAL A 193 16.25 -2.42 41.61
C VAL A 193 16.02 -3.69 40.79
N LYS A 194 16.12 -4.87 41.41
CA LYS A 194 15.80 -6.16 40.77
C LYS A 194 14.35 -6.22 40.29
N THR A 195 13.41 -5.83 41.16
CA THR A 195 11.97 -5.80 40.82
C THR A 195 11.68 -4.81 39.68
N PHE A 196 12.28 -3.61 39.72
CA PHE A 196 12.12 -2.60 38.69
C PHE A 196 12.67 -3.09 37.34
N ALA A 197 13.88 -3.67 37.33
CA ALA A 197 14.49 -4.22 36.13
C ALA A 197 13.65 -5.36 35.52
N ALA A 198 13.11 -6.25 36.37
CA ALA A 198 12.22 -7.32 35.93
C ALA A 198 10.93 -6.76 35.30
N LYS A 199 10.27 -5.80 35.95
CA LYS A 199 9.06 -5.14 35.40
C LYS A 199 9.35 -4.41 34.09
N LYS A 200 10.49 -3.73 33.99
CA LYS A 200 10.90 -3.06 32.74
C LYS A 200 11.07 -4.07 31.60
N LYS A 201 11.74 -5.20 31.87
CA LYS A 201 11.91 -6.28 30.89
C LYS A 201 10.58 -6.90 30.45
N GLU A 202 9.65 -7.10 31.39
CA GLU A 202 8.29 -7.55 31.08
C GLU A 202 7.56 -6.56 30.16
N LEU A 203 7.65 -5.27 30.48
CA LEU A 203 7.02 -4.19 29.71
C LEU A 203 7.59 -4.07 28.29
N ASP A 204 8.92 -4.20 28.15
CA ASP A 204 9.59 -4.24 26.85
C ASP A 204 9.12 -5.44 26.01
N GLY A 205 8.90 -6.59 26.65
CA GLY A 205 8.30 -7.77 26.02
C GLY A 205 6.85 -7.54 25.58
N GLU A 206 6.03 -6.92 26.44
CA GLU A 206 4.64 -6.54 26.12
C GLU A 206 4.59 -5.57 24.93
N ARG A 207 5.49 -4.57 24.90
CA ARG A 207 5.62 -3.62 23.79
C ARG A 207 5.96 -4.32 22.49
N ALA A 208 6.95 -5.22 22.49
CA ALA A 208 7.35 -5.95 21.29
C ALA A 208 6.21 -6.84 20.77
N ALA A 209 5.52 -7.56 21.66
CA ALA A 209 4.39 -8.41 21.28
C ALA A 209 3.21 -7.61 20.70
N LYS A 210 2.82 -6.52 21.37
CA LYS A 210 1.74 -5.64 20.89
C LYS A 210 2.08 -4.95 19.58
N ARG A 211 3.32 -4.47 19.43
CA ARG A 211 3.81 -3.92 18.16
C ARG A 211 3.73 -4.95 17.03
N GLY A 212 4.20 -6.19 17.27
CA GLY A 212 4.11 -7.26 16.27
C GLY A 212 2.67 -7.58 15.85
N ALA A 213 1.73 -7.61 16.81
CA ALA A 213 0.30 -7.82 16.50
C ALA A 213 -0.32 -6.66 15.72
N TYR A 214 0.06 -5.42 16.06
CA TYR A 214 -0.37 -4.22 15.35
C TYR A 214 0.16 -4.19 13.93
N ASP A 215 1.46 -4.42 13.75
CA ASP A 215 2.12 -4.46 12.44
C ASP A 215 1.50 -5.54 11.55
N GLN A 216 1.23 -6.74 12.10
CA GLN A 216 0.54 -7.81 11.38
C GLN A 216 -0.87 -7.41 10.94
N THR A 217 -1.65 -6.80 11.84
CA THR A 217 -3.00 -6.34 11.52
C THR A 217 -2.95 -5.26 10.44
N MET A 218 -1.98 -4.35 10.50
CA MET A 218 -1.79 -3.32 9.50
C MET A 218 -1.44 -3.90 8.13
N MET A 219 -0.64 -4.98 8.07
CA MET A 219 -0.37 -5.72 6.84
C MET A 219 -1.63 -6.34 6.24
N GLU A 220 -2.47 -6.98 7.06
CA GLU A 220 -3.76 -7.53 6.63
C GLU A 220 -4.67 -6.43 6.06
N ILE A 221 -4.80 -5.31 6.78
CA ILE A 221 -5.57 -4.14 6.33
C ILE A 221 -5.05 -3.63 4.99
N THR A 222 -3.74 -3.46 4.87
CA THR A 222 -3.10 -2.96 3.64
C THR A 222 -3.39 -3.88 2.46
N ALA A 223 -3.41 -5.20 2.67
CA ALA A 223 -3.70 -6.18 1.63
C ALA A 223 -5.18 -6.17 1.18
N VAL A 224 -6.14 -5.98 2.11
CA VAL A 224 -7.58 -5.99 1.77
C VAL A 224 -8.10 -4.66 1.26
N VAL A 225 -7.54 -3.52 1.69
CA VAL A 225 -8.05 -2.17 1.39
C VAL A 225 -8.34 -1.94 -0.10
N PRO A 226 -7.52 -2.40 -1.06
CA PRO A 226 -7.80 -2.23 -2.49
C PRO A 226 -9.09 -2.90 -2.98
N PHE A 227 -9.64 -3.85 -2.21
CA PHE A 227 -10.89 -4.57 -2.52
C PHE A 227 -12.10 -4.03 -1.74
N LEU A 228 -11.90 -3.05 -0.86
CA LEU A 228 -12.93 -2.48 -0.02
C LEU A 228 -13.43 -1.15 -0.59
N ALA A 229 -14.68 -0.83 -0.30
CA ALA A 229 -15.22 0.50 -0.52
C ALA A 229 -14.36 1.54 0.25
N PRO A 230 -14.12 2.73 -0.32
CA PRO A 230 -13.43 3.82 0.39
C PRO A 230 -14.10 4.18 1.72
N LEU A 231 -13.32 4.61 2.72
CA LEU A 231 -13.83 5.09 4.01
C LEU A 231 -14.79 6.29 3.87
N ARG A 232 -14.57 7.10 2.84
CA ARG A 232 -15.37 8.29 2.52
C ARG A 232 -15.62 8.33 1.02
N GLY A 233 -16.86 8.64 0.64
CA GLY A 233 -17.31 8.57 -0.76
C GLY A 233 -17.69 7.15 -1.15
N GLY A 234 -17.70 6.88 -2.45
CA GLY A 234 -17.95 5.56 -3.01
C GLY A 234 -17.08 5.34 -4.23
N ASP A 235 -16.90 4.07 -4.59
CA ASP A 235 -16.24 3.67 -5.83
C ASP A 235 -17.29 2.95 -6.69
N ALA A 236 -17.90 3.70 -7.60
CA ALA A 236 -19.07 3.24 -8.34
C ALA A 236 -18.69 2.08 -9.26
N ILE A 237 -19.51 1.03 -9.27
CA ILE A 237 -19.39 -0.04 -10.27
C ILE A 237 -19.90 0.51 -11.60
N ARG A 238 -19.06 0.37 -12.63
CA ARG A 238 -19.37 0.71 -14.01
C ARG A 238 -19.38 -0.54 -14.85
N SER A 239 -20.35 -0.64 -15.75
CA SER A 239 -20.54 -1.84 -16.54
C SER A 239 -20.86 -1.49 -17.99
N VAL A 240 -20.38 -2.32 -18.91
CA VAL A 240 -20.70 -2.26 -20.33
C VAL A 240 -21.12 -3.65 -20.81
N ASP A 241 -22.12 -3.70 -21.69
CA ASP A 241 -22.50 -4.93 -22.39
C ASP A 241 -21.56 -5.14 -23.59
N VAL A 242 -20.96 -6.32 -23.68
CA VAL A 242 -20.11 -6.74 -24.79
C VAL A 242 -20.63 -8.06 -25.35
N CYS A 243 -21.32 -7.98 -26.48
CA CYS A 243 -21.95 -9.12 -27.13
C CYS A 243 -22.82 -9.95 -26.17
N GLY A 244 -23.68 -9.28 -25.38
CA GLY A 244 -24.57 -9.89 -24.40
C GLY A 244 -23.88 -10.34 -23.10
N HIS A 245 -22.61 -10.01 -22.92
CA HIS A 245 -21.86 -10.31 -21.70
C HIS A 245 -21.52 -9.03 -20.96
N LEU A 246 -21.85 -8.98 -19.68
CA LEU A 246 -21.49 -7.85 -18.84
C LEU A 246 -19.99 -7.87 -18.52
N VAL A 247 -19.32 -6.74 -18.73
CA VAL A 247 -17.98 -6.47 -18.20
C VAL A 247 -18.13 -5.32 -17.20
N SER A 248 -17.75 -5.54 -15.95
CA SER A 248 -17.93 -4.56 -14.87
C SER A 248 -16.60 -4.26 -14.17
N THR A 249 -16.37 -3.02 -13.79
CA THR A 249 -15.18 -2.60 -13.02
C THR A 249 -15.55 -1.43 -12.10
N VAL A 250 -14.60 -0.91 -11.31
CA VAL A 250 -14.84 0.26 -10.45
C VAL A 250 -14.28 1.54 -11.06
N GLN A 251 -14.79 2.69 -10.60
CA GLN A 251 -14.36 4.01 -11.07
C GLN A 251 -12.86 4.24 -10.83
N SER A 252 -12.29 3.73 -9.75
CA SER A 252 -10.83 3.79 -9.51
C SER A 252 -10.02 3.13 -10.62
N THR A 253 -10.43 1.93 -11.07
CA THR A 253 -9.81 1.23 -12.20
C THR A 253 -9.97 2.02 -13.51
N LEU A 254 -11.12 2.65 -13.75
CA LEU A 254 -11.31 3.55 -14.91
C LEU A 254 -10.41 4.79 -14.82
N GLY A 255 -10.23 5.36 -13.64
CA GLY A 255 -9.32 6.48 -13.40
C GLY A 255 -7.88 6.15 -13.82
N GLU A 256 -7.42 4.91 -13.58
CA GLU A 256 -6.10 4.43 -14.00
C GLU A 256 -5.96 4.27 -15.53
N MET A 257 -7.09 4.19 -16.26
CA MET A 257 -7.11 4.20 -17.73
C MET A 257 -6.77 5.56 -18.32
N GLY A 258 -7.11 6.65 -17.61
CA GLY A 258 -7.05 8.00 -18.13
C GLY A 258 -8.16 8.28 -19.15
N ASP A 259 -8.04 9.36 -19.92
CA ASP A 259 -9.00 9.73 -20.95
C ASP A 259 -8.72 8.98 -22.26
N ILE A 260 -9.14 7.71 -22.30
CA ILE A 260 -9.02 6.84 -23.48
C ILE A 260 -10.37 6.27 -23.88
N GLY A 261 -10.45 5.78 -25.12
CA GLY A 261 -11.69 5.21 -25.68
C GLY A 261 -12.29 4.10 -24.82
N LEU A 262 -11.45 3.27 -24.16
CA LEU A 262 -11.93 2.22 -23.26
C LEU A 262 -12.73 2.78 -22.08
N HIS A 263 -12.21 3.79 -21.39
CA HIS A 263 -12.88 4.44 -20.26
C HIS A 263 -14.24 5.00 -20.69
N ASN A 264 -14.27 5.64 -21.85
CA ASN A 264 -15.48 6.26 -22.38
C ASN A 264 -16.60 5.26 -22.67
N ARG A 265 -16.30 3.97 -22.90
CA ARG A 265 -17.32 2.91 -23.00
C ARG A 265 -18.05 2.62 -21.71
N PHE A 266 -17.45 2.90 -20.57
CA PHE A 266 -18.05 2.65 -19.26
C PHE A 266 -18.82 3.87 -18.73
N ASP A 267 -18.34 5.07 -19.02
CA ASP A 267 -18.89 6.31 -18.44
C ASP A 267 -19.73 7.15 -19.40
N MET A 268 -19.38 7.24 -20.69
CA MET A 268 -20.01 8.15 -21.64
C MET A 268 -20.88 7.47 -22.70
N TRP A 269 -20.52 6.27 -23.13
CA TRP A 269 -21.16 5.60 -24.27
C TRP A 269 -21.91 4.35 -23.81
N PRO A 270 -23.18 4.47 -23.40
CA PRO A 270 -23.95 3.38 -22.77
C PRO A 270 -24.38 2.28 -23.77
N ALA A 271 -24.11 2.46 -25.06
CA ALA A 271 -24.48 1.50 -26.08
C ALA A 271 -23.67 0.18 -25.91
N PRO A 272 -24.28 -0.98 -26.16
CA PRO A 272 -23.57 -2.25 -26.21
C PRO A 272 -22.41 -2.24 -27.23
N ILE A 273 -21.38 -3.04 -26.96
CA ILE A 273 -20.32 -3.36 -27.90
C ILE A 273 -20.72 -4.66 -28.61
N GLU A 274 -20.96 -4.62 -29.92
CA GLU A 274 -21.50 -5.77 -30.67
C GLU A 274 -20.50 -6.36 -31.68
N ASP A 275 -19.40 -5.67 -31.92
CA ASP A 275 -18.46 -5.91 -33.02
C ASP A 275 -17.05 -6.32 -32.56
N VAL A 276 -16.84 -6.47 -31.25
CA VAL A 276 -15.55 -6.82 -30.65
C VAL A 276 -15.66 -8.09 -29.80
N PRO A 277 -14.68 -9.02 -29.86
CA PRO A 277 -14.66 -10.18 -28.97
C PRO A 277 -14.65 -9.78 -27.48
N VAL A 278 -15.54 -10.37 -26.68
CA VAL A 278 -15.62 -10.12 -25.22
C VAL A 278 -14.30 -10.36 -24.49
N ASP A 279 -13.51 -11.35 -24.91
CA ASP A 279 -12.20 -11.66 -24.31
C ASP A 279 -11.21 -10.50 -24.47
N HIS A 280 -11.30 -9.74 -25.58
CA HIS A 280 -10.43 -8.58 -25.78
C HIS A 280 -10.75 -7.49 -24.76
N VAL A 281 -12.03 -7.11 -24.61
CA VAL A 281 -12.43 -6.08 -23.64
C VAL A 281 -12.09 -6.51 -22.21
N ARG A 282 -12.36 -7.78 -21.85
CA ARG A 282 -12.00 -8.34 -20.54
C ARG A 282 -10.50 -8.26 -20.26
N ARG A 283 -9.65 -8.57 -21.23
CA ARG A 283 -8.18 -8.47 -21.10
C ARG A 283 -7.69 -7.04 -20.95
N LEU A 284 -8.27 -6.10 -21.70
CA LEU A 284 -7.92 -4.68 -21.57
C LEU A 284 -8.30 -4.16 -20.18
N VAL A 285 -9.51 -4.47 -19.70
CA VAL A 285 -9.92 -4.12 -18.33
C VAL A 285 -9.03 -4.81 -17.29
N ASP A 286 -8.71 -6.09 -17.48
CA ASP A 286 -7.83 -6.83 -16.57
C ASP A 286 -6.43 -6.21 -16.48
N HIS A 287 -5.86 -5.71 -17.59
CA HIS A 287 -4.59 -4.98 -17.55
C HIS A 287 -4.65 -3.79 -16.58
N TYR A 288 -5.72 -3.00 -16.62
CA TYR A 288 -5.87 -1.84 -15.73
C TYR A 288 -6.22 -2.22 -14.30
N ARG A 289 -6.99 -3.29 -14.05
CA ARG A 289 -7.18 -3.85 -12.71
C ARG A 289 -5.84 -4.20 -12.07
N ARG A 290 -5.01 -4.93 -12.81
CA ARG A 290 -3.66 -5.31 -12.34
C ARG A 290 -2.79 -4.09 -12.12
N LYS A 291 -2.85 -3.09 -13.01
CA LYS A 291 -2.08 -1.85 -12.90
C LYS A 291 -2.49 -1.04 -11.66
N CYS A 292 -3.78 -0.91 -11.40
CA CYS A 292 -4.34 -0.23 -10.23
C CYS A 292 -3.92 -0.93 -8.92
N LEU A 293 -4.05 -2.26 -8.86
CA LEU A 293 -3.64 -3.03 -7.69
C LEU A 293 -2.12 -3.06 -7.48
N ALA A 294 -1.33 -3.25 -8.54
CA ALA A 294 0.12 -3.28 -8.44
C ALA A 294 0.70 -1.94 -7.98
N ALA A 295 0.04 -0.81 -8.23
CA ALA A 295 0.43 0.48 -7.68
C ALA A 295 0.22 0.56 -6.15
N SER A 296 -0.62 -0.31 -5.59
CA SER A 296 -0.96 -0.36 -4.16
C SER A 296 -0.22 -1.46 -3.40
N LEU A 297 0.43 -2.40 -4.11
CA LEU A 297 1.12 -3.53 -3.51
C LEU A 297 2.63 -3.26 -3.39
N PRO A 298 3.27 -3.63 -2.27
CA PRO A 298 4.72 -3.49 -2.09
C PRO A 298 5.54 -4.49 -2.94
N ASP A 299 4.89 -5.50 -3.51
CA ASP A 299 5.55 -6.63 -4.17
C ASP A 299 5.95 -6.35 -5.62
N THR A 300 7.20 -5.91 -5.77
CA THR A 300 7.83 -5.65 -7.08
C THR A 300 7.84 -6.86 -8.03
N HIS A 301 7.76 -8.09 -7.51
CA HIS A 301 7.80 -9.30 -8.33
C HIS A 301 6.53 -9.52 -9.16
N LEU A 302 5.39 -8.93 -8.75
CA LEU A 302 4.12 -9.03 -9.48
C LEU A 302 4.00 -8.03 -10.64
N LEU A 303 4.92 -7.07 -10.75
CA LEU A 303 4.91 -6.05 -11.81
C LEU A 303 5.00 -6.68 -13.21
N GLY A 304 5.71 -7.81 -13.35
CA GLY A 304 5.76 -8.56 -14.61
C GLY A 304 4.41 -9.12 -15.05
N GLY A 305 3.53 -9.44 -14.09
CA GLY A 305 2.19 -9.97 -14.33
C GLY A 305 1.17 -8.94 -14.85
N VAL A 306 1.45 -7.63 -14.73
CA VAL A 306 0.52 -6.55 -15.08
C VAL A 306 0.24 -6.48 -16.58
N ARG A 307 1.25 -6.73 -17.42
CA ARG A 307 1.13 -6.66 -18.89
C ARG A 307 0.69 -7.98 -19.53
N VAL A 308 0.67 -9.08 -18.78
CA VAL A 308 0.28 -10.42 -19.29
C VAL A 308 -1.07 -10.42 -20.03
N PRO A 309 -2.13 -9.72 -19.57
CA PRO A 309 -3.40 -9.69 -20.30
C PRO A 309 -3.29 -9.14 -21.73
N LEU A 310 -2.30 -8.28 -22.00
CA LEU A 310 -2.03 -7.69 -23.31
C LEU A 310 -1.33 -8.67 -24.26
N LEU A 311 -0.91 -9.83 -23.77
CA LEU A 311 -0.22 -10.86 -24.54
C LEU A 311 -1.16 -12.05 -24.79
N THR A 312 -1.13 -12.59 -26.00
CA THR A 312 -1.84 -13.81 -26.37
C THR A 312 -0.91 -14.79 -27.06
N GLU A 313 -1.18 -16.09 -26.89
CA GLU A 313 -0.29 -17.18 -27.28
C GLU A 313 -0.08 -17.32 -28.80
N ARG A 314 -0.95 -16.72 -29.61
CA ARG A 314 -0.94 -16.87 -31.08
C ARG A 314 -0.81 -15.52 -31.76
N ALA A 315 0.17 -15.38 -32.66
CA ALA A 315 0.43 -14.15 -33.40
C ALA A 315 -0.81 -13.59 -34.13
N ALA A 316 -1.59 -14.44 -34.81
CA ALA A 316 -2.81 -14.01 -35.48
C ALA A 316 -3.88 -13.46 -34.51
N ARG A 317 -3.97 -14.04 -33.30
CA ARG A 317 -4.86 -13.51 -32.24
C ARG A 317 -4.32 -12.20 -31.68
N GLN A 318 -2.99 -12.07 -31.58
CA GLN A 318 -2.34 -10.86 -31.08
C GLN A 318 -2.59 -9.67 -32.00
N GLU A 319 -2.52 -9.86 -33.32
CA GLU A 319 -2.80 -8.79 -34.27
C GLU A 319 -4.25 -8.28 -34.15
N SER A 320 -5.22 -9.19 -34.06
CA SER A 320 -6.64 -8.85 -33.85
C SER A 320 -6.87 -8.13 -32.51
N PHE A 321 -6.20 -8.60 -31.46
CA PHE A 321 -6.23 -7.97 -30.14
C PHE A 321 -5.61 -6.56 -30.17
N ASN A 322 -4.45 -6.38 -30.80
CA ASN A 322 -3.76 -5.08 -30.91
C ASN A 322 -4.62 -4.06 -31.66
N LYS A 323 -5.31 -4.47 -32.73
CA LYS A 323 -6.29 -3.60 -33.44
C LYS A 323 -7.41 -3.15 -32.51
N THR A 324 -7.90 -4.05 -31.67
CA THR A 324 -8.93 -3.73 -30.67
C THR A 324 -8.38 -2.79 -29.59
N ALA A 325 -7.18 -3.06 -29.07
CA ALA A 325 -6.53 -2.23 -28.07
C ALA A 325 -6.32 -0.80 -28.59
N GLN A 326 -5.83 -0.67 -29.83
CA GLN A 326 -5.62 0.61 -30.51
C GLN A 326 -6.95 1.37 -30.70
N MET A 327 -8.03 0.69 -31.09
CA MET A 327 -9.37 1.29 -31.21
C MET A 327 -9.82 1.95 -29.91
N TYR A 328 -9.47 1.35 -28.77
CA TYR A 328 -9.82 1.87 -27.44
C TYR A 328 -8.72 2.72 -26.79
N GLY A 329 -7.64 3.04 -27.51
CA GLY A 329 -6.55 3.90 -27.02
C GLY A 329 -5.61 3.22 -26.01
N VAL A 330 -5.56 1.88 -25.97
CA VAL A 330 -4.65 1.12 -25.10
C VAL A 330 -3.37 0.80 -25.86
N ASP A 331 -2.23 1.26 -25.35
CA ASP A 331 -0.91 1.01 -25.95
C ASP A 331 -0.38 -0.37 -25.56
N THR A 332 -0.24 -1.25 -26.55
CA THR A 332 0.32 -2.60 -26.37
C THR A 332 1.83 -2.67 -26.57
N GLU A 333 2.47 -1.61 -27.09
CA GLU A 333 3.85 -1.66 -27.61
C GLU A 333 4.87 -0.85 -26.78
N LYS A 334 4.47 0.18 -26.03
CA LYS A 334 5.44 0.98 -25.27
C LYS A 334 5.86 0.32 -23.95
N ASN A 335 7.17 0.09 -23.84
CA ASN A 335 7.98 -0.34 -22.70
C ASN A 335 7.98 -1.84 -22.32
N GLY A 336 8.90 -2.57 -22.94
CA GLY A 336 9.41 -3.85 -22.43
C GLY A 336 10.03 -4.68 -23.55
N GLY A 337 11.35 -4.61 -23.70
CA GLY A 337 12.10 -5.47 -24.61
C GLY A 337 11.94 -6.94 -24.23
N PHE A 338 10.99 -7.62 -24.85
CA PHE A 338 10.96 -9.07 -24.93
C PHE A 338 10.40 -9.46 -26.29
N VAL A 339 11.30 -9.52 -27.26
CA VAL A 339 11.00 -9.98 -28.62
C VAL A 339 11.02 -11.50 -28.58
N VAL A 340 9.85 -12.13 -28.72
CA VAL A 340 9.80 -13.49 -29.30
C VAL A 340 9.72 -13.30 -30.81
N SER A 341 10.87 -13.33 -31.46
CA SER A 341 10.98 -13.22 -32.92
C SER A 341 10.35 -14.44 -33.60
N PRO A 342 9.71 -14.23 -34.75
CA PRO A 342 10.00 -15.09 -35.89
C PRO A 342 10.52 -14.26 -37.07
N LEU A 343 11.53 -14.80 -37.73
CA LEU A 343 12.17 -14.26 -38.93
C LEU A 343 11.17 -13.83 -40.01
N ARG A 344 11.27 -12.59 -40.51
CA ARG A 344 11.63 -12.30 -41.92
C ARG A 344 11.79 -10.80 -42.23
N ARG A 345 13.02 -10.44 -42.61
CA ARG A 345 13.44 -9.58 -43.74
C ARG A 345 12.39 -8.61 -44.32
N GLN A 346 12.65 -7.31 -44.22
CA GLN A 346 13.04 -6.46 -45.36
C GLN A 346 13.56 -5.08 -44.87
N GLU A 347 14.85 -4.83 -45.11
CA GLU A 347 15.41 -3.48 -45.18
C GLU A 347 14.79 -2.77 -46.38
N VAL A 348 14.36 -1.51 -46.23
CA VAL A 348 14.70 -0.36 -47.11
C VAL A 348 14.38 0.95 -46.35
N SER A 349 15.46 1.67 -46.03
CA SER A 349 15.64 3.13 -46.00
C SER A 349 14.60 4.07 -45.36
N SER A 350 15.01 4.68 -44.25
CA SER A 350 14.61 6.04 -43.87
C SER A 350 15.15 7.08 -44.89
N PRO A 351 14.53 8.26 -44.98
CA PRO A 351 15.28 9.45 -44.56
C PRO A 351 14.47 10.48 -43.75
N THR A 352 15.19 11.02 -42.76
CA THR A 352 15.27 12.46 -42.42
C THR A 352 14.06 13.19 -41.83
N THR A 353 14.18 13.39 -40.51
CA THR A 353 14.07 14.67 -39.78
C THR A 353 13.35 15.84 -40.47
N ALA A 354 12.25 16.29 -39.88
CA ALA A 354 11.86 17.70 -39.88
C ALA A 354 11.22 18.06 -38.54
N ALA A 355 11.75 19.14 -37.96
CA ALA A 355 11.30 19.77 -36.73
C ALA A 355 9.86 20.31 -36.86
N GLY A 356 9.13 20.28 -35.75
CA GLY A 356 7.85 20.96 -35.57
C GLY A 356 7.64 21.33 -34.12
N GLN A 357 8.04 22.55 -33.75
CA GLN A 357 7.64 23.25 -32.53
C GLN A 357 6.12 23.47 -32.51
N GLY A 358 5.52 23.41 -31.32
CA GLY A 358 4.26 24.10 -31.02
C GLY A 358 3.20 23.22 -30.35
N GLY A 359 3.16 23.23 -29.02
CA GLY A 359 2.12 22.55 -28.24
C GLY A 359 2.52 22.29 -26.79
N GLY A 360 3.05 23.30 -26.09
CA GLY A 360 3.33 23.20 -24.66
C GLY A 360 2.04 23.25 -23.87
N GLY A 361 1.42 22.09 -23.63
CA GLY A 361 0.20 21.95 -22.85
C GLY A 361 0.29 20.78 -21.89
N ASP A 362 0.32 21.08 -20.60
CA ASP A 362 -0.21 20.26 -19.49
C ASP A 362 0.14 18.77 -19.42
N VAL A 363 1.32 18.38 -19.88
CA VAL A 363 1.80 17.01 -19.65
C VAL A 363 2.41 16.92 -18.25
N PHE A 364 1.60 16.44 -17.32
CA PHE A 364 2.11 15.97 -16.04
C PHE A 364 2.91 14.66 -16.21
N THR A 365 4.05 14.58 -15.54
CA THR A 365 4.95 13.43 -15.53
C THR A 365 4.87 12.72 -14.19
N ARG A 366 4.82 11.39 -14.19
CA ARG A 366 4.83 10.57 -12.97
C ARG A 366 6.26 10.30 -12.52
N SER A 367 6.54 10.52 -11.24
CA SER A 367 7.82 10.20 -10.61
C SER A 367 7.91 8.73 -10.19
N PRO A 368 9.13 8.22 -9.91
CA PRO A 368 9.32 6.95 -9.20
C PRO A 368 8.52 6.81 -7.90
N SER A 369 8.33 7.91 -7.15
CA SER A 369 7.48 7.91 -5.95
C SER A 369 5.98 7.74 -6.20
N GLY A 370 5.54 7.82 -7.45
CA GLY A 370 4.13 7.86 -7.80
C GLY A 370 3.51 9.26 -7.70
N MET A 371 4.28 10.29 -7.32
CA MET A 371 3.85 11.69 -7.38
C MET A 371 3.75 12.14 -8.84
N ILE A 372 2.87 13.08 -9.10
CA ILE A 372 2.64 13.59 -10.45
C ILE A 372 3.11 15.04 -10.48
N TYR A 373 3.96 15.43 -11.44
CA TYR A 373 4.52 16.79 -11.47
C TYR A 373 4.53 17.40 -12.86
N GLN A 374 4.55 18.73 -12.91
CA GLN A 374 4.67 19.54 -14.12
C GLN A 374 5.76 20.60 -13.88
N VAL A 375 6.73 20.68 -14.79
CA VAL A 375 7.72 21.75 -14.79
C VAL A 375 7.09 23.00 -15.41
N VAL A 376 6.71 23.96 -14.55
CA VAL A 376 6.08 25.22 -14.97
C VAL A 376 7.11 26.18 -15.55
N ARG A 377 8.28 26.25 -14.91
CA ARG A 377 9.43 27.02 -15.39
C ARG A 377 10.69 26.18 -15.27
N PRO A 378 11.39 25.87 -16.38
CA PRO A 378 12.62 25.09 -16.30
C PRO A 378 13.72 25.89 -15.58
N GLY A 379 14.45 25.22 -14.68
CA GLY A 379 15.66 25.77 -14.06
C GLY A 379 16.90 25.53 -14.91
N SER A 380 17.89 26.41 -14.80
CA SER A 380 19.15 26.31 -15.54
C SER A 380 20.34 25.91 -14.68
N GLY A 381 20.20 25.91 -13.35
CA GLY A 381 21.31 25.61 -12.45
C GLY A 381 21.50 24.12 -12.12
N PRO A 382 22.41 23.82 -11.19
CA PRO A 382 22.68 22.45 -10.75
C PRO A 382 21.47 21.84 -10.02
N LYS A 383 21.43 20.51 -9.97
CA LYS A 383 20.49 19.77 -9.11
C LYS A 383 21.12 19.54 -7.72
N PRO A 384 20.38 19.69 -6.62
CA PRO A 384 20.90 19.42 -5.29
C PRO A 384 21.03 17.92 -5.02
N THR A 385 21.97 17.58 -4.16
CA THR A 385 22.11 16.24 -3.57
C THR A 385 21.39 16.18 -2.22
N ARG A 386 21.13 14.96 -1.71
CA ARG A 386 20.47 14.77 -0.41
C ARG A 386 21.21 15.41 0.77
N GLY A 387 22.52 15.58 0.67
CA GLY A 387 23.36 16.15 1.73
C GLY A 387 23.49 17.67 1.70
N GLN A 388 22.85 18.36 0.75
CA GLN A 388 22.96 19.81 0.58
C GLN A 388 21.78 20.55 1.21
N THR A 389 22.06 21.75 1.71
CA THR A 389 21.03 22.70 2.12
C THR A 389 20.54 23.44 0.89
N ILE A 390 19.22 23.57 0.76
CA ILE A 390 18.59 24.32 -0.33
C ILE A 390 17.82 25.51 0.22
N LYS A 391 17.69 26.53 -0.61
CA LYS A 391 16.76 27.64 -0.43
C LYS A 391 15.59 27.47 -1.38
N TYR A 392 14.35 27.49 -0.88
CA TYR A 392 13.16 27.27 -1.70
C TYR A 392 11.98 28.14 -1.27
N ASP A 393 11.05 28.33 -2.22
CA ASP A 393 9.70 28.80 -1.97
C ASP A 393 8.72 27.63 -2.17
N ALA A 394 7.65 27.58 -1.39
CA ALA A 394 6.58 26.60 -1.59
C ALA A 394 5.21 27.18 -1.25
N ILE A 395 4.21 26.84 -2.06
CA ILE A 395 2.81 27.12 -1.80
C ILE A 395 2.03 25.82 -1.92
N GLU A 396 1.17 25.52 -0.96
CA GLU A 396 0.41 24.28 -0.91
C GLU A 396 -1.10 24.53 -0.76
N TRP A 397 -1.91 23.67 -1.39
CA TRP A 397 -3.37 23.68 -1.40
C TRP A 397 -3.95 22.28 -1.17
N ARG A 398 -5.19 22.21 -0.68
CA ARG A 398 -5.94 20.95 -0.45
C ARG A 398 -6.99 20.65 -1.52
N ASP A 399 -7.34 21.62 -2.36
CA ASP A 399 -8.45 21.55 -3.32
C ASP A 399 -7.95 21.51 -4.78
N ALA A 400 -7.13 22.47 -5.19
CA ALA A 400 -6.47 22.52 -6.50
C ALA A 400 -5.32 23.56 -6.49
N PHE A 401 -4.49 23.58 -7.53
CA PHE A 401 -3.57 24.70 -7.74
C PHE A 401 -4.35 26.02 -7.79
N ASP A 402 -3.84 27.04 -7.10
CA ASP A 402 -4.47 28.36 -7.01
C ASP A 402 -5.90 28.32 -6.39
N GLY A 403 -6.23 27.24 -5.68
CA GLY A 403 -7.51 27.05 -4.98
C GLY A 403 -7.69 27.94 -3.75
N GLN A 404 -8.91 27.96 -3.21
CA GLN A 404 -9.25 28.76 -2.04
C GLN A 404 -8.77 28.10 -0.73
N ASN A 405 -8.56 26.77 -0.74
CA ASN A 405 -8.12 26.03 0.44
C ASN A 405 -6.59 25.92 0.52
N LYS A 406 -5.94 27.06 0.76
CA LYS A 406 -4.49 27.16 0.92
C LYS A 406 -4.04 26.52 2.24
N ARG A 407 -3.19 25.50 2.17
CA ARG A 407 -2.58 24.82 3.34
C ARG A 407 -1.48 25.67 3.97
N GLY A 408 -0.66 26.31 3.15
CA GLY A 408 0.46 27.12 3.62
C GLY A 408 1.25 27.76 2.49
N GLU A 409 2.08 28.73 2.84
CA GLU A 409 3.06 29.34 1.96
C GLU A 409 4.33 29.62 2.77
N VAL A 410 5.48 29.26 2.20
CA VAL A 410 6.79 29.59 2.72
C VAL A 410 7.61 30.23 1.63
N ARG A 411 8.40 31.24 1.98
CA ARG A 411 9.32 31.91 1.06
C ARG A 411 10.72 31.95 1.63
N ALA A 412 11.71 31.76 0.76
CA ALA A 412 13.12 31.81 1.05
C ALA A 412 13.55 30.88 2.19
N ARG A 413 12.87 29.74 2.37
CA ARG A 413 13.14 28.81 3.46
C ARG A 413 14.39 28.00 3.16
N GLU A 414 15.27 27.91 4.14
CA GLU A 414 16.52 27.14 4.05
C GLU A 414 16.33 25.81 4.78
N PHE A 415 16.64 24.70 4.11
CA PHE A 415 16.41 23.37 4.68
C PHE A 415 17.36 22.33 4.08
N LEU A 416 17.83 21.39 4.91
CA LEU A 416 18.67 20.28 4.47
C LEU A 416 17.80 19.25 3.75
N VAL A 417 18.16 18.86 2.51
CA VAL A 417 17.32 17.98 1.69
C VAL A 417 17.03 16.63 2.39
N SER A 418 17.98 16.06 3.14
CA SER A 418 17.78 14.81 3.87
C SER A 418 16.86 14.91 5.10
N GLN A 419 16.57 16.12 5.59
CA GLN A 419 15.75 16.33 6.79
C GLN A 419 14.25 16.46 6.49
N PHE A 420 13.83 16.48 5.23
CA PHE A 420 12.40 16.48 4.90
C PHE A 420 11.79 15.15 5.37
N ALA A 421 10.84 15.23 6.29
CA ALA A 421 10.13 14.07 6.83
C ALA A 421 9.36 13.29 5.75
N GLU A 422 8.92 14.00 4.71
CA GLU A 422 8.20 13.44 3.58
C GLU A 422 9.21 13.10 2.46
N TRP A 423 9.40 11.81 2.22
CA TRP A 423 10.42 11.29 1.30
C TRP A 423 10.22 11.78 -0.15
N TRP A 424 8.98 11.98 -0.59
CA TRP A 424 8.67 12.51 -1.92
C TRP A 424 9.18 13.96 -2.09
N VAL A 425 9.25 14.75 -1.01
CA VAL A 425 9.80 16.12 -1.07
C VAL A 425 11.30 16.09 -1.36
N GLN A 426 12.02 15.08 -0.84
CA GLN A 426 13.43 14.89 -1.15
C GLN A 426 13.62 14.59 -2.64
N GLU A 427 12.74 13.78 -3.22
CA GLU A 427 12.76 13.45 -4.64
C GLU A 427 12.43 14.66 -5.52
N VAL A 428 11.43 15.48 -5.15
CA VAL A 428 11.12 16.74 -5.84
C VAL A 428 12.38 17.59 -5.95
N PHE A 429 13.03 17.89 -4.83
CA PHE A 429 14.15 18.81 -4.86
C PHE A 429 15.40 18.22 -5.50
N THR A 430 15.70 16.93 -5.30
CA THR A 430 16.86 16.30 -5.94
C THR A 430 16.72 16.16 -7.46
N ASP A 431 15.48 16.20 -7.99
CA ASP A 431 15.24 16.22 -9.42
C ASP A 431 15.11 17.63 -10.02
N MET A 432 14.80 18.65 -9.22
CA MET A 432 14.71 20.05 -9.66
C MET A 432 16.08 20.68 -9.92
N ARG A 433 16.14 21.62 -10.88
CA ARG A 433 17.29 22.51 -11.10
C ARG A 433 17.11 23.85 -10.39
N VAL A 434 18.21 24.48 -9.96
CA VAL A 434 18.14 25.86 -9.44
C VAL A 434 17.51 26.80 -10.49
N GLY A 435 16.53 27.59 -10.04
CA GLY A 435 15.68 28.45 -10.86
C GLY A 435 14.36 27.82 -11.33
N GLU A 436 14.18 26.51 -11.12
CA GLU A 436 12.99 25.77 -11.56
C GLU A 436 11.76 26.08 -10.70
N VAL A 437 10.59 26.13 -11.35
CA VAL A 437 9.27 26.12 -10.70
C VAL A 437 8.54 24.85 -11.12
N ARG A 438 8.08 24.08 -10.14
CA ARG A 438 7.45 22.78 -10.34
C ARG A 438 6.13 22.70 -9.58
N ARG A 439 5.07 22.30 -10.27
CA ARG A 439 3.78 21.93 -9.70
C ARG A 439 3.80 20.43 -9.42
N VAL A 440 3.35 20.03 -8.24
CA VAL A 440 3.35 18.64 -7.76
C VAL A 440 1.98 18.31 -7.19
N ILE A 441 1.45 17.15 -7.57
CA ILE A 441 0.23 16.55 -7.03
C ILE A 441 0.65 15.28 -6.29
N VAL A 442 0.33 15.23 -5.01
CA VAL A 442 0.69 14.13 -4.12
C VAL A 442 -0.59 13.46 -3.65
N ALA A 443 -0.76 12.18 -3.98
CA ALA A 443 -1.87 11.38 -3.50
C ALA A 443 -1.81 11.24 -1.96
N ALA A 444 -2.98 11.14 -1.32
CA ALA A 444 -3.08 11.08 0.15
C ALA A 444 -2.22 9.98 0.79
N GLY A 445 -2.03 8.84 0.09
CA GLY A 445 -1.20 7.73 0.57
C GLY A 445 0.31 8.00 0.59
N LEU A 446 0.78 9.05 -0.07
CA LEU A 446 2.20 9.46 -0.06
C LEU A 446 2.50 10.53 0.99
N SER A 447 1.46 11.17 1.55
CA SER A 447 1.57 12.16 2.62
C SER A 447 1.70 11.45 3.97
N VAL A 448 2.74 11.79 4.75
CA VAL A 448 2.96 11.24 6.11
C VAL A 448 1.78 11.54 7.05
N ARG A 449 0.94 12.53 6.72
CA ARG A 449 -0.23 12.91 7.50
C ARG A 449 -1.53 12.22 7.08
N GLY A 450 -1.50 11.41 6.01
CA GLY A 450 -2.69 10.71 5.50
C GLY A 450 -3.84 11.63 5.08
N GLU A 451 -3.57 12.93 4.90
CA GLU A 451 -4.57 13.90 4.48
C GLU A 451 -4.70 13.92 2.96
N VAL A 452 -5.87 14.40 2.50
CA VAL A 452 -6.32 14.67 1.12
C VAL A 452 -5.20 14.95 0.11
N THR A 453 -5.44 14.62 -1.17
CA THR A 453 -4.56 14.98 -2.29
C THR A 453 -4.02 16.40 -2.14
N LEU A 454 -2.69 16.52 -2.10
CA LEU A 454 -2.01 17.78 -1.89
C LEU A 454 -1.53 18.33 -3.23
N PHE A 455 -1.80 19.61 -3.46
CA PHE A 455 -1.32 20.35 -4.61
C PHE A 455 -0.24 21.31 -4.11
N GLY A 456 0.96 21.27 -4.67
CA GLY A 456 2.09 22.09 -4.23
C GLY A 456 2.84 22.71 -5.39
N GLU A 457 3.15 24.00 -5.31
CA GLU A 457 4.04 24.69 -6.23
C GLU A 457 5.34 25.02 -5.51
N TYR A 458 6.44 24.48 -6.03
CA TYR A 458 7.77 24.59 -5.44
C TYR A 458 8.70 25.37 -6.37
N THR A 459 9.47 26.29 -5.80
CA THR A 459 10.54 27.00 -6.51
C THR A 459 11.87 26.70 -5.85
N LEU A 460 12.83 26.13 -6.59
CA LEU A 460 14.19 25.92 -6.09
C LEU A 460 15.03 27.18 -6.36
N VAL A 461 15.28 27.97 -5.31
CA VAL A 461 15.91 29.29 -5.41
C VAL A 461 17.44 29.18 -5.46
N ALA A 462 18.03 28.37 -4.59
CA ALA A 462 19.49 28.17 -4.54
C ALA A 462 19.87 26.87 -3.83
N ILE A 463 21.10 26.42 -4.05
CA ILE A 463 21.80 25.45 -3.20
C ILE A 463 22.79 26.26 -2.36
N LEU A 464 22.84 25.99 -1.05
CA LEU A 464 23.64 26.72 -0.07
C LEU A 464 24.91 25.98 0.32
#